data_AF-A0A7T1AK38-F1
#
_entry.id   AF-A0A7T1AK38-F1
#
_cell.length_a   1.000
_cell.length_b   1.000
_cell.length_c   1.000
_cell.angle_alpha   90.00
_cell.angle_beta   90.00
_cell.angle_gamma   90.00
#
_symmetry.space_group_name_H-M   'P 1'
#
loop_
_entity.id
_entity.type
_entity.pdbx_description
1 polymer ?
#
loop_
_entity_poly.entity_id
_entity_poly.type
_entity_poly.pdbx_seq_one_letter_code
_entity_poly.pdbx_strand_id
1 'polypeptide(L)'
;MKKNPFILFVFIIVSLCGVSTIALAEAPVLREQLVYSLTSFNGSGYSKSFCPATEETIYLITDEPSIISPRKTIVYFWPITQKYMAGFSTLNEEVAGKLELIQNGKVVDTLDKVDYSLFYPKGYYSEKAVVYTEASAIESFEKYQTAVDQFNVQLRQYYENMAQYRESFNRFLEEVRRRREAGDTGPVNIPIPQEPKPPDFVQFYSTEPAQGFVLQLPVGSYEIQLRAEDGTLIEGSEKKVIVFASRRQGGTGYEIIPGNRWTKKENCDEPSWIIHATGKNELYFNPFLQDEYNELYHNKLVDPQNVGRLERWKWVHVDPIDNIKTILGYKQQILQSVDKLPYFVKQIPGPELGYEILKYNDELKQQGYQPTFESYKVTLDPNLPKRDYSVSLVQSDNNQPVSQSERVIRLLKKENAGYLYAIPFFPLIVALIVILSRRSHVEK
;
A
#
# COMPACT_ATOMS: atom_id res chain seq x y z
N MET A 1 -1.56 21.55 -67.58
CA MET A 1 -1.62 22.03 -66.18
C MET A 1 -0.70 21.17 -65.32
N LYS A 2 0.39 21.75 -64.79
CA LYS A 2 1.36 21.04 -63.93
C LYS A 2 0.70 20.77 -62.57
N LYS A 3 0.55 19.50 -62.18
CA LYS A 3 0.08 19.12 -60.84
C LYS A 3 1.14 19.57 -59.83
N ASN A 4 0.81 20.55 -58.99
CA ASN A 4 1.73 21.10 -58.00
C ASN A 4 1.75 20.16 -56.77
N PRO A 5 2.85 19.42 -56.52
CA PRO A 5 2.91 18.42 -55.44
C PRO A 5 2.71 19.03 -54.04
N PHE A 6 2.92 20.35 -53.92
CA PHE A 6 2.68 21.10 -52.71
C PHE A 6 1.19 21.13 -52.30
N ILE A 7 0.28 21.20 -53.27
CA ILE A 7 -1.18 21.23 -53.00
C ILE A 7 -1.66 19.87 -52.49
N LEU A 8 -1.08 18.77 -53.00
CA LEU A 8 -1.39 17.42 -52.53
C LEU A 8 -0.89 17.21 -51.09
N PHE A 9 0.28 17.75 -50.76
CA PHE A 9 0.84 17.67 -49.40
C PHE A 9 0.04 18.47 -48.38
N VAL A 10 -0.43 19.67 -48.76
CA VAL A 10 -1.32 20.49 -47.91
C VAL A 10 -2.68 19.81 -47.70
N PHE A 11 -3.25 19.17 -48.73
CA PHE A 11 -4.50 18.42 -48.58
C PHE A 11 -4.35 17.20 -47.66
N ILE A 12 -3.20 16.51 -47.70
CA ILE A 12 -2.90 15.39 -46.80
C ILE A 12 -2.75 15.89 -45.35
N ILE A 13 -2.07 17.01 -45.11
CA ILE A 13 -1.93 17.58 -43.76
C ILE A 13 -3.29 18.06 -43.22
N VAL A 14 -4.11 18.73 -44.03
CA VAL A 14 -5.46 19.16 -43.63
C VAL A 14 -6.38 17.96 -43.40
N SER A 15 -6.24 16.89 -44.16
CA SER A 15 -6.97 15.63 -43.92
C SER A 15 -6.48 14.86 -42.69
N LEU A 16 -5.19 14.96 -42.32
CA LEU A 16 -4.65 14.37 -41.10
C LEU A 16 -4.99 15.20 -39.84
N CYS A 17 -5.14 16.52 -39.96
CA CYS A 17 -5.50 17.40 -38.85
C CYS A 17 -7.01 17.63 -38.70
N GLY A 18 -7.81 17.39 -39.75
CA GLY A 18 -9.23 17.72 -39.82
C GLY A 18 -10.19 16.76 -39.12
N VAL A 19 -9.71 15.64 -38.57
CA VAL A 19 -10.53 14.69 -37.80
C VAL A 19 -10.06 14.63 -36.36
N SER A 20 -9.95 15.81 -35.73
CA SER A 20 -9.88 15.89 -34.27
C SER A 20 -11.31 15.90 -33.76
N THR A 21 -11.97 14.75 -33.71
CA THR A 21 -13.23 14.65 -32.97
C THR A 21 -12.92 15.01 -31.52
N ILE A 22 -13.44 16.15 -31.06
CA ILE A 22 -13.48 16.48 -29.65
C ILE A 22 -14.41 15.44 -29.02
N ALA A 23 -13.82 14.36 -28.52
CA ALA A 23 -14.53 13.38 -27.72
C ALA A 23 -14.93 14.09 -26.41
N LEU A 24 -16.12 14.71 -26.42
CA LEU A 24 -16.78 15.11 -25.19
C LEU A 24 -17.00 13.82 -24.39
N ALA A 25 -16.44 13.77 -23.18
CA ALA A 25 -16.61 12.63 -22.29
C ALA A 25 -18.12 12.43 -22.05
N GLU A 26 -18.68 11.38 -22.65
CA GLU A 26 -20.07 10.99 -22.44
C GLU A 26 -20.26 10.71 -20.94
N ALA A 27 -21.32 11.28 -20.36
CA ALA A 27 -21.59 11.09 -18.94
C ALA A 27 -21.80 9.59 -18.68
N PRO A 28 -21.18 9.02 -17.63
CA PRO A 28 -21.25 7.58 -17.42
C PRO A 28 -22.69 7.15 -17.17
N VAL A 29 -23.11 6.07 -17.85
CA VAL A 29 -24.47 5.53 -17.70
C VAL A 29 -24.61 4.95 -16.30
N LEU A 30 -25.46 5.58 -15.49
CA LEU A 30 -25.79 5.16 -14.14
C LEU A 30 -26.88 4.09 -14.19
N ARG A 31 -26.69 2.95 -13.50
CA ARG A 31 -27.70 1.89 -13.39
C ARG A 31 -27.84 1.43 -11.95
N GLU A 32 -29.05 1.32 -11.47
CA GLU A 32 -29.31 0.61 -10.21
C GLU A 32 -29.03 -0.88 -10.38
N GLN A 33 -28.24 -1.46 -9.47
CA GLN A 33 -27.90 -2.88 -9.47
C GLN A 33 -27.83 -3.42 -8.04
N LEU A 34 -28.17 -4.70 -7.89
CA LEU A 34 -27.74 -5.49 -6.74
C LEU A 34 -26.26 -5.80 -6.89
N VAL A 35 -25.48 -5.45 -5.88
CA VAL A 35 -24.05 -5.75 -5.77
C VAL A 35 -23.77 -6.41 -4.43
N TYR A 36 -22.63 -7.09 -4.33
CA TYR A 36 -22.12 -7.54 -3.05
C TYR A 36 -20.99 -6.63 -2.59
N SER A 37 -21.20 -5.91 -1.49
CA SER A 37 -20.12 -5.25 -0.75
C SER A 37 -19.34 -6.32 0.00
N LEU A 38 -18.02 -6.34 -0.17
CA LEU A 38 -17.13 -7.36 0.36
C LEU A 38 -16.20 -6.74 1.39
N THR A 39 -16.05 -7.40 2.53
CA THR A 39 -14.96 -7.17 3.48
C THR A 39 -14.26 -8.50 3.67
N SER A 40 -13.19 -8.71 2.92
CA SER A 40 -12.56 -10.03 2.77
C SER A 40 -11.13 -10.00 3.28
N PHE A 41 -10.74 -11.10 3.92
CA PHE A 41 -9.34 -11.32 4.31
C PHE A 41 -8.48 -11.53 3.06
N ASN A 42 -7.40 -10.78 2.93
CA ASN A 42 -6.56 -10.74 1.73
C ASN A 42 -5.18 -11.38 1.88
N GLY A 43 -4.95 -12.07 3.00
CA GLY A 43 -3.66 -12.66 3.37
C GLY A 43 -2.89 -11.84 4.40
N SER A 44 -3.14 -10.53 4.52
CA SER A 44 -2.48 -9.66 5.52
C SER A 44 -3.47 -8.99 6.48
N GLY A 45 -4.65 -8.62 5.97
CA GLY A 45 -5.70 -7.98 6.73
C GLY A 45 -7.01 -8.02 5.96
N TYR A 46 -7.89 -7.06 6.24
CA TYR A 46 -9.19 -6.95 5.58
C TYR A 46 -9.22 -5.80 4.60
N SER A 47 -9.63 -6.09 3.36
CA SER A 47 -9.86 -5.09 2.33
C SER A 47 -11.34 -4.98 2.00
N LYS A 48 -11.81 -3.75 1.79
CA LYS A 48 -13.15 -3.48 1.28
C LYS A 48 -13.14 -3.41 -0.25
N SER A 49 -14.03 -4.15 -0.88
CA SER A 49 -14.26 -4.10 -2.32
C SER A 49 -15.75 -4.34 -2.60
N PHE A 50 -16.15 -4.40 -3.87
CA PHE A 50 -17.50 -4.82 -4.22
C PHE A 50 -17.48 -5.68 -5.49
N CYS A 51 -18.40 -6.63 -5.56
CA CYS A 51 -18.62 -7.48 -6.72
C CYS A 51 -19.82 -6.95 -7.52
N PRO A 52 -19.60 -6.35 -8.71
CA PRO A 52 -20.68 -5.87 -9.56
C PRO A 52 -21.47 -7.04 -10.18
N ALA A 53 -22.64 -6.74 -10.74
CA ALA A 53 -23.46 -7.76 -11.40
C ALA A 53 -22.73 -8.49 -12.55
N THR A 54 -21.80 -7.81 -13.22
CA THR A 54 -21.00 -8.34 -14.34
C THR A 54 -19.98 -9.40 -13.93
N GLU A 55 -19.64 -9.49 -12.65
CA GLU A 55 -18.70 -10.51 -12.14
C GLU A 55 -19.50 -11.65 -11.52
N GLU A 56 -19.31 -12.87 -12.03
CA GLU A 56 -20.08 -14.05 -11.59
C GLU A 56 -19.52 -14.72 -10.34
N THR A 57 -18.24 -14.48 -10.03
CA THR A 57 -17.49 -15.24 -9.01
C THR A 57 -16.89 -14.32 -7.96
N ILE A 58 -17.08 -14.68 -6.70
CA ILE A 58 -16.43 -14.08 -5.52
C ILE A 58 -15.32 -15.03 -5.07
N TYR A 59 -14.16 -14.49 -4.71
CA TYR A 59 -12.99 -15.27 -4.30
C TYR A 59 -12.64 -14.95 -2.85
N LEU A 60 -12.48 -15.98 -2.02
CA LEU A 60 -12.21 -15.87 -0.58
C LEU A 60 -11.04 -16.77 -0.19
N ILE A 61 -10.29 -16.36 0.84
CA ILE A 61 -9.28 -17.22 1.49
C ILE A 61 -9.98 -18.07 2.57
N THR A 62 -9.58 -19.34 2.69
CA THR A 62 -10.10 -20.28 3.70
C THR A 62 -9.79 -19.84 5.13
N ASP A 63 -10.54 -20.38 6.09
CA ASP A 63 -10.30 -20.32 7.54
C ASP A 63 -10.43 -18.94 8.21
N GLU A 64 -10.39 -17.85 7.45
CA GLU A 64 -10.61 -16.48 7.94
C GLU A 64 -12.02 -15.97 7.57
N PRO A 65 -12.76 -15.33 8.50
CA PRO A 65 -14.13 -14.90 8.26
C PRO A 65 -14.19 -13.75 7.26
N SER A 66 -14.81 -13.95 6.10
CA SER A 66 -15.08 -12.88 5.13
C SER A 66 -16.54 -12.45 5.18
N ILE A 67 -16.81 -11.16 5.08
CA ILE A 67 -18.16 -10.61 5.18
C ILE A 67 -18.66 -10.22 3.79
N ILE A 68 -19.84 -10.71 3.47
CA ILE A 68 -20.56 -10.40 2.24
C ILE A 68 -21.85 -9.69 2.59
N SER A 69 -22.09 -8.53 1.98
CA SER A 69 -23.27 -7.70 2.23
C SER A 69 -23.95 -7.33 0.91
N PRO A 70 -25.12 -7.93 0.58
CA PRO A 70 -25.87 -7.54 -0.60
C PRO A 70 -26.45 -6.13 -0.42
N ARG A 71 -26.18 -5.26 -1.38
CA ARG A 71 -26.62 -3.86 -1.39
C ARG A 71 -27.24 -3.54 -2.76
N LYS A 72 -28.27 -2.72 -2.77
CA LYS A 72 -28.75 -2.06 -3.99
C LYS A 72 -28.08 -0.68 -4.08
N THR A 73 -27.37 -0.44 -5.18
CA THR A 73 -26.61 0.80 -5.39
C THR A 73 -26.60 1.22 -6.86
N ILE A 74 -26.11 2.42 -7.13
CA ILE A 74 -25.82 2.89 -8.49
C ILE A 74 -24.46 2.34 -8.92
N VAL A 75 -24.40 1.68 -10.07
CA VAL A 75 -23.18 1.20 -10.70
C VAL A 75 -22.98 1.91 -12.03
N TYR A 76 -21.76 2.36 -12.29
CA TYR A 76 -21.41 3.05 -13.53
C TYR A 76 -19.98 2.74 -13.98
N PHE A 77 -19.74 2.75 -15.28
CA PHE A 77 -18.42 2.48 -15.84
C PHE A 77 -17.57 3.76 -15.86
N TRP A 78 -16.35 3.69 -15.35
CA TRP A 78 -15.38 4.79 -15.36
C TRP A 78 -14.32 4.57 -16.46
N PRO A 79 -14.36 5.34 -17.58
CA PRO A 79 -13.52 5.06 -18.74
C PRO A 79 -12.01 5.18 -18.50
N ILE A 80 -11.58 6.01 -17.55
CA ILE A 80 -10.15 6.24 -17.26
C ILE A 80 -9.52 5.02 -16.61
N THR A 81 -10.23 4.37 -15.68
CA THR A 81 -9.75 3.16 -15.00
C THR A 81 -10.23 1.88 -15.69
N GLN A 82 -11.17 1.99 -16.63
CA GLN A 82 -11.86 0.89 -17.31
C GLN A 82 -12.54 -0.08 -16.33
N LYS A 83 -13.11 0.46 -15.25
CA LYS A 83 -13.77 -0.33 -14.19
C LYS A 83 -15.16 0.21 -13.90
N TYR A 84 -16.04 -0.67 -13.44
CA TYR A 84 -17.28 -0.29 -12.78
C TYR A 84 -16.98 0.26 -11.39
N MET A 85 -17.68 1.33 -11.05
CA MET A 85 -17.63 2.02 -9.76
C MET A 85 -18.99 1.93 -9.09
N ALA A 86 -19.00 1.77 -7.77
CA ALA A 86 -20.21 1.81 -6.97
C ALA A 86 -20.45 3.22 -6.41
N GLY A 87 -21.69 3.70 -6.51
CA GLY A 87 -22.17 4.97 -5.99
C GLY A 87 -22.78 4.82 -4.60
N PHE A 88 -22.07 4.17 -3.65
CA PHE A 88 -22.57 3.95 -2.29
C PHE A 88 -22.90 5.25 -1.54
N SER A 89 -22.33 6.39 -1.94
CA SER A 89 -22.69 7.71 -1.39
C SER A 89 -24.02 8.24 -1.90
N THR A 90 -24.50 7.75 -3.05
CA THR A 90 -25.76 8.18 -3.68
C THR A 90 -26.90 7.22 -3.33
N LEU A 91 -26.64 5.91 -3.39
CA LEU A 91 -27.60 4.87 -3.06
C LEU A 91 -26.85 3.70 -2.40
N ASN A 92 -27.26 3.31 -1.21
CA ASN A 92 -26.68 2.16 -0.50
C ASN A 92 -27.77 1.50 0.35
N GLU A 93 -28.76 0.94 -0.33
CA GLU A 93 -29.88 0.27 0.30
C GLU A 93 -29.51 -1.17 0.64
N GLU A 94 -29.93 -1.60 1.81
CA GLU A 94 -29.78 -2.99 2.20
C GLU A 94 -30.78 -3.90 1.48
N VAL A 95 -30.31 -5.06 1.01
CA VAL A 95 -31.21 -6.10 0.52
C VAL A 95 -31.48 -7.07 1.67
N ALA A 96 -32.74 -7.12 2.12
CA ALA A 96 -33.19 -8.04 3.17
C ALA A 96 -33.27 -9.48 2.65
N GLY A 97 -33.11 -10.45 3.56
CA GLY A 97 -33.19 -11.87 3.23
C GLY A 97 -32.17 -12.72 3.98
N LYS A 98 -32.18 -14.03 3.69
CA LYS A 98 -31.22 -15.02 4.16
C LYS A 98 -30.35 -15.49 3.02
N LEU A 99 -29.06 -15.73 3.29
CA LEU A 99 -28.12 -16.21 2.28
C LEU A 99 -28.10 -17.74 2.30
N GLU A 100 -28.53 -18.37 1.21
CA GLU A 100 -28.38 -19.82 1.03
C GLU A 100 -26.98 -20.11 0.49
N LEU A 101 -26.26 -21.00 1.18
CA LEU A 101 -24.99 -21.54 0.71
C LEU A 101 -25.25 -22.89 0.06
N ILE A 102 -24.82 -23.06 -1.18
CA ILE A 102 -25.07 -24.24 -2.00
C ILE A 102 -23.73 -24.89 -2.35
N GLN A 103 -23.66 -26.21 -2.18
CA GLN A 103 -22.53 -27.02 -2.61
C GLN A 103 -23.06 -28.27 -3.32
N ASN A 104 -22.51 -28.58 -4.51
CA ASN A 104 -22.93 -29.72 -5.32
C ASN A 104 -24.44 -29.76 -5.59
N GLY A 105 -25.06 -28.59 -5.80
CA GLY A 105 -26.49 -28.44 -6.09
C GLY A 105 -27.42 -28.64 -4.89
N LYS A 106 -26.90 -28.74 -3.67
CA LYS A 106 -27.70 -28.81 -2.43
C LYS A 106 -27.40 -27.63 -1.54
N VAL A 107 -28.44 -27.07 -0.91
CA VAL A 107 -28.28 -26.09 0.17
C VAL A 107 -27.60 -26.80 1.34
N VAL A 108 -26.39 -26.36 1.67
CA VAL A 108 -25.59 -26.88 2.79
C VAL A 108 -25.73 -26.02 4.04
N ASP A 109 -26.10 -24.75 3.88
CA ASP A 109 -26.34 -23.84 4.99
C ASP A 109 -27.28 -22.69 4.58
N THR A 110 -27.88 -22.03 5.57
CA THR A 110 -28.67 -20.81 5.39
C THR A 110 -28.29 -19.82 6.47
N LEU A 111 -27.62 -18.75 6.06
CA LEU A 111 -27.02 -17.78 6.95
C LEU A 111 -27.96 -16.61 7.21
N ASP A 112 -28.04 -16.22 8.48
CA ASP A 112 -28.60 -14.95 8.91
C ASP A 112 -27.50 -13.87 8.93
N LYS A 113 -27.90 -12.61 8.86
CA LYS A 113 -26.96 -11.50 9.04
C LYS A 113 -26.53 -11.44 10.50
N VAL A 114 -25.27 -11.12 10.70
CA VAL A 114 -24.71 -10.86 12.03
C VAL A 114 -24.05 -9.49 12.05
N ASP A 115 -23.99 -8.91 13.25
CA ASP A 115 -23.22 -7.69 13.46
C ASP A 115 -21.72 -8.00 13.31
N TYR A 116 -20.97 -7.11 12.68
CA TYR A 116 -19.53 -7.20 12.55
C TYR A 116 -18.87 -5.84 12.64
N SER A 117 -17.62 -5.82 13.10
CA SER A 117 -16.80 -4.61 13.18
C SER A 117 -15.37 -4.91 12.75
N LEU A 118 -14.69 -3.89 12.22
CA LEU A 118 -13.26 -3.94 11.93
C LEU A 118 -12.52 -3.24 13.05
N PHE A 119 -11.71 -4.02 13.77
CA PHE A 119 -10.87 -3.55 14.85
C PHE A 119 -9.42 -3.38 14.37
N TYR A 120 -8.87 -2.18 14.60
CA TYR A 120 -7.54 -1.78 14.20
C TYR A 120 -6.69 -1.55 15.46
N PRO A 121 -5.87 -2.52 15.88
CA PRO A 121 -5.13 -2.47 17.15
C PRO A 121 -4.08 -1.35 17.21
N LYS A 122 -3.61 -0.88 16.05
CA LYS A 122 -2.64 0.22 15.91
C LYS A 122 -3.26 1.48 15.28
N GLY A 123 -4.58 1.62 15.39
CA GLY A 123 -5.34 2.78 14.91
C GLY A 123 -5.78 2.67 13.45
N TYR A 124 -6.64 3.59 13.02
CA TYR A 124 -7.34 3.51 11.72
C TYR A 124 -6.43 3.38 10.49
N TYR A 125 -5.26 4.03 10.51
CA TYR A 125 -4.28 3.98 9.42
C TYR A 125 -3.40 2.72 9.45
N SER A 126 -3.62 1.81 10.40
CA SER A 126 -2.92 0.52 10.37
C SER A 126 -3.52 -0.37 9.28
N GLU A 127 -2.64 -1.07 8.55
CA GLU A 127 -3.06 -1.96 7.46
C GLU A 127 -3.66 -3.28 7.96
N LYS A 128 -3.56 -3.55 9.27
CA LYS A 128 -3.99 -4.80 9.90
C LYS A 128 -5.26 -4.59 10.73
N ALA A 129 -6.39 -4.90 10.11
CA ALA A 129 -7.66 -5.02 10.81
C ALA A 129 -7.90 -6.47 11.25
N VAL A 130 -8.64 -6.64 12.33
CA VAL A 130 -9.26 -7.90 12.76
C VAL A 130 -10.77 -7.75 12.64
N VAL A 131 -11.45 -8.78 12.15
CA VAL A 131 -12.91 -8.83 12.16
C VAL A 131 -13.38 -9.39 13.50
N TYR A 132 -14.26 -8.65 14.17
CA TYR A 132 -15.09 -9.19 15.25
C TYR A 132 -16.52 -9.33 14.75
N THR A 133 -17.20 -10.38 15.19
CA THR A 133 -18.60 -10.68 14.85
C THR A 133 -19.47 -10.76 16.11
N GLU A 134 -20.78 -10.62 15.93
CA GLU A 134 -21.81 -10.75 16.95
C GLU A 134 -21.51 -9.87 18.19
N ALA A 135 -21.60 -10.43 19.39
CA ALA A 135 -21.34 -9.71 20.64
C ALA A 135 -19.94 -9.09 20.71
N SER A 136 -18.93 -9.74 20.11
CA SER A 136 -17.56 -9.22 20.10
C SER A 136 -17.45 -7.95 19.25
N ALA A 137 -18.28 -7.80 18.22
CA ALA A 137 -18.30 -6.59 17.41
C ALA A 137 -18.78 -5.39 18.23
N ILE A 138 -19.88 -5.57 18.94
CA ILE A 138 -20.49 -4.56 19.82
C ILE A 138 -19.51 -4.16 20.93
N GLU A 139 -18.95 -5.15 21.65
CA GLU A 139 -18.00 -4.91 22.73
C GLU A 139 -16.77 -4.12 22.26
N SER A 140 -16.23 -4.46 21.08
CA SER A 140 -15.05 -3.77 20.54
C SER A 140 -15.32 -2.29 20.26
N PHE A 141 -16.52 -1.96 19.78
CA PHE A 141 -16.93 -0.60 19.47
C PHE A 141 -17.25 0.20 20.73
N GLU A 142 -17.93 -0.39 21.71
CA GLU A 142 -18.16 0.22 23.02
C GLU A 142 -16.85 0.51 23.75
N LYS A 143 -15.87 -0.40 23.67
CA LYS A 143 -14.52 -0.20 24.19
C LYS A 143 -13.83 1.00 23.53
N TYR A 144 -13.97 1.15 22.21
CA TYR A 144 -13.42 2.29 21.48
C TYR A 144 -14.10 3.60 21.89
N GLN A 145 -15.44 3.64 21.94
CA GLN A 145 -16.20 4.82 22.37
C GLN A 145 -15.80 5.25 23.79
N THR A 146 -15.71 4.29 24.72
CA THR A 146 -15.27 4.55 26.10
C THR A 146 -13.87 5.18 26.14
N ALA A 147 -12.94 4.68 25.33
CA ALA A 147 -11.58 5.24 25.26
C ALA A 147 -11.57 6.67 24.67
N VAL A 148 -12.41 6.94 23.66
CA VAL A 148 -12.58 8.28 23.08
C VAL A 148 -13.19 9.25 24.11
N ASP A 149 -14.19 8.81 24.87
CA ASP A 149 -14.80 9.63 25.92
C ASP A 149 -13.80 9.97 27.04
N GLN A 150 -12.99 8.99 27.46
CA GLN A 150 -11.90 9.21 28.42
C GLN A 150 -10.86 10.19 27.86
N PHE A 151 -10.46 10.05 26.60
CA PHE A 151 -9.57 11.00 25.94
C PHE A 151 -10.17 12.42 25.93
N ASN A 152 -11.46 12.55 25.60
CA ASN A 152 -12.15 13.84 25.57
C ASN A 152 -12.20 14.50 26.97
N VAL A 153 -12.35 13.71 28.04
CA VAL A 153 -12.24 14.21 29.43
C VAL A 153 -10.82 14.73 29.71
N GLN A 154 -9.79 13.96 29.37
CA GLN A 154 -8.39 14.36 29.56
C GLN A 154 -8.03 15.60 28.73
N LEU A 155 -8.56 15.71 27.52
CA LEU A 155 -8.34 16.83 26.63
C LEU A 155 -8.94 18.12 27.21
N ARG A 156 -10.14 18.06 27.79
CA ARG A 156 -10.73 19.20 28.52
C ARG A 156 -9.84 19.61 29.70
N GLN A 157 -9.39 18.66 30.51
CA GLN A 157 -8.49 18.93 31.64
C GLN A 157 -7.17 19.57 31.17
N TYR A 158 -6.62 19.10 30.05
CA TYR A 158 -5.42 19.69 29.46
C TYR A 158 -5.63 21.15 29.07
N TYR A 159 -6.76 21.50 28.44
CA TYR A 159 -7.06 22.89 28.09
C TYR A 159 -7.24 23.78 29.32
N GLU A 160 -7.87 23.29 30.39
CA GLU A 160 -7.98 24.00 31.66
C GLU A 160 -6.59 24.24 32.29
N ASN A 161 -5.76 23.20 32.35
CA ASN A 161 -4.39 23.30 32.85
C ASN A 161 -3.54 24.24 32.00
N MET A 162 -3.75 24.25 30.68
CA MET A 162 -3.04 25.14 29.76
C MET A 162 -3.43 26.60 29.97
N ALA A 163 -4.69 26.89 30.30
CA ALA A 163 -5.13 28.22 30.68
C ALA A 163 -4.43 28.69 31.97
N GLN A 164 -4.41 27.85 33.01
CA GLN A 164 -3.72 28.13 34.27
C GLN A 164 -2.20 28.30 34.07
N TYR A 165 -1.60 27.47 33.21
CA TYR A 165 -0.20 27.59 32.82
C TYR A 165 0.08 28.95 32.19
N ARG A 166 -0.72 29.39 31.22
CA ARG A 166 -0.55 30.72 30.58
C ARG A 166 -0.62 31.86 31.59
N GLU A 167 -1.55 31.81 32.54
CA GLU A 167 -1.65 32.82 33.60
C GLU A 167 -0.44 32.81 34.54
N SER A 168 0.01 31.64 34.98
CA SER A 168 1.18 31.51 35.86
C SER A 168 2.48 31.90 35.15
N PHE A 169 2.61 31.56 33.86
CA PHE A 169 3.73 31.94 33.02
C PHE A 169 3.78 33.44 32.78
N ASN A 170 2.64 34.10 32.52
CA ASN A 170 2.58 35.55 32.41
C ASN A 170 2.99 36.24 33.73
N ARG A 171 2.48 35.76 34.88
CA ARG A 171 2.91 36.27 36.21
C ARG A 171 4.41 36.06 36.47
N PHE A 172 4.95 34.92 36.04
CA PHE A 172 6.39 34.66 36.10
C PHE A 172 7.18 35.67 35.26
N LEU A 173 6.75 35.94 34.01
CA LEU A 173 7.40 36.92 33.13
C LEU A 173 7.33 38.34 33.68
N GLU A 174 6.20 38.74 34.27
CA GLU A 174 6.03 40.05 34.92
C GLU A 174 6.96 40.21 36.13
N GLU A 175 7.04 39.20 37.01
CA GLU A 175 7.92 39.26 38.18
C GLU A 175 9.41 39.26 37.78
N VAL A 176 9.79 38.47 36.77
CA VAL A 176 11.14 38.50 36.19
C VAL A 176 11.45 39.90 35.67
N ARG A 177 10.54 40.52 34.91
CA ARG A 177 10.71 41.88 34.39
C ARG A 177 10.90 42.89 35.52
N ARG A 178 10.02 42.87 36.53
CA ARG A 178 10.08 43.76 37.71
C ARG A 178 11.42 43.67 38.43
N ARG A 179 11.95 42.46 38.65
CA ARG A 179 13.26 42.28 39.31
C ARG A 179 14.42 42.79 38.47
N ARG A 180 14.38 42.57 37.15
CA ARG A 180 15.38 43.10 36.22
C ARG A 180 15.39 44.62 36.20
N GLU A 181 14.22 45.26 36.17
CA GLU A 181 14.08 46.72 36.27
C GLU A 181 14.57 47.28 37.61
N ALA A 182 14.42 46.52 38.70
CA ALA A 182 14.95 46.86 40.03
C ALA A 182 16.47 46.64 40.19
N GLY A 183 17.18 46.24 39.14
CA GLY A 183 18.64 46.09 39.12
C GLY A 183 19.17 44.71 39.52
N ASP A 184 18.31 43.69 39.64
CA ASP A 184 18.75 42.33 39.93
C ASP A 184 19.37 41.65 38.68
N THR A 185 20.69 41.45 38.69
CA THR A 185 21.46 40.84 37.60
C THR A 185 21.67 39.34 37.77
N GLY A 186 21.25 38.74 38.89
CA GLY A 186 21.44 37.32 39.19
C GLY A 186 20.54 36.37 38.39
N PRO A 187 20.76 35.04 38.47
CA PRO A 187 19.79 34.06 38.02
C PRO A 187 18.51 34.17 38.85
N VAL A 188 17.37 34.29 38.19
CA VAL A 188 16.08 34.46 38.86
C VAL A 188 15.68 33.13 39.49
N ASN A 189 15.79 33.02 40.81
CA ASN A 189 15.39 31.82 41.57
C ASN A 189 13.87 31.77 41.78
N ILE A 190 13.11 31.86 40.68
CA ILE A 190 11.66 31.69 40.66
C ILE A 190 11.39 30.41 39.85
N PRO A 191 10.60 29.45 40.39
CA PRO A 191 10.25 28.25 39.66
C PRO A 191 9.58 28.60 38.33
N ILE A 192 10.14 28.12 37.22
CA ILE A 192 9.54 28.27 35.90
C ILE A 192 8.31 27.36 35.86
N PRO A 193 7.11 27.88 35.56
CA PRO A 193 5.93 27.05 35.37
C PRO A 193 6.18 25.98 34.30
N GLN A 194 5.76 24.74 34.57
CA GLN A 194 5.90 23.65 33.61
C GLN A 194 4.69 23.62 32.67
N GLU A 195 4.97 23.52 31.37
CA GLU A 195 3.92 23.37 30.38
C GLU A 195 3.21 22.02 30.53
N PRO A 196 1.86 21.99 30.62
CA PRO A 196 1.11 20.75 30.62
C PRO A 196 1.38 19.95 29.34
N LYS A 197 1.49 18.62 29.46
CA LYS A 197 1.62 17.74 28.29
C LYS A 197 0.23 17.42 27.74
N PRO A 198 0.02 17.45 26.41
CA PRO A 198 -1.22 17.00 25.82
C PRO A 198 -1.42 15.51 26.08
N PRO A 199 -2.67 15.04 26.24
CA PRO A 199 -2.96 13.61 26.34
C PRO A 199 -2.67 12.91 25.01
N ASP A 200 -2.21 11.66 25.10
CA ASP A 200 -2.05 10.82 23.92
C ASP A 200 -3.43 10.44 23.35
N PHE A 201 -3.58 10.50 22.03
CA PHE A 201 -4.81 10.06 21.38
C PHE A 201 -5.00 8.54 21.53
N VAL A 202 -6.24 8.07 21.35
CA VAL A 202 -6.56 6.64 21.38
C VAL A 202 -5.78 5.90 20.30
N GLN A 203 -4.97 4.91 20.70
CA GLN A 203 -4.01 4.22 19.83
C GLN A 203 -4.63 3.08 19.00
N PHE A 204 -5.92 2.78 19.21
CA PHE A 204 -6.68 1.77 18.48
C PHE A 204 -7.98 2.37 17.96
N TYR A 205 -8.61 1.69 17.00
CA TYR A 205 -9.86 2.13 16.40
C TYR A 205 -10.77 0.93 16.16
N SER A 206 -12.08 1.09 16.36
CA SER A 206 -13.07 0.10 15.94
C SER A 206 -14.16 0.78 15.12
N THR A 207 -14.59 0.16 14.03
CA THR A 207 -15.74 0.66 13.26
C THR A 207 -17.04 0.43 14.03
N GLU A 208 -18.03 1.27 13.79
CA GLU A 208 -19.41 0.99 14.21
C GLU A 208 -19.85 -0.39 13.66
N PRO A 209 -20.57 -1.21 14.45
CA PRO A 209 -21.07 -2.48 14.00
C PRO A 209 -21.99 -2.32 12.77
N ALA A 210 -21.69 -3.07 11.71
CA ALA A 210 -22.51 -3.18 10.52
C ALA A 210 -23.06 -4.60 10.40
N GLN A 211 -24.07 -4.81 9.55
CA GLN A 211 -24.65 -6.14 9.33
C GLN A 211 -24.20 -6.76 8.00
N GLY A 212 -23.90 -8.05 8.02
CA GLY A 212 -23.52 -8.83 6.84
C GLY A 212 -23.53 -10.33 7.10
N PHE A 213 -23.38 -11.12 6.03
CA PHE A 213 -23.23 -12.56 6.12
C PHE A 213 -21.76 -12.92 6.27
N VAL A 214 -21.43 -13.72 7.28
CA VAL A 214 -20.07 -14.20 7.54
C VAL A 214 -19.86 -15.53 6.83
N LEU A 215 -18.89 -15.58 5.93
CA LEU A 215 -18.46 -16.79 5.25
C LEU A 215 -17.07 -17.16 5.77
N GLN A 216 -17.00 -18.26 6.51
CA GLN A 216 -15.77 -18.92 6.94
C GLN A 216 -15.86 -20.37 6.48
N LEU A 217 -15.44 -20.59 5.24
CA LEU A 217 -15.68 -21.83 4.52
C LEU A 217 -14.35 -22.56 4.27
N PRO A 218 -14.36 -23.90 4.20
CA PRO A 218 -13.19 -24.63 3.76
C PRO A 218 -12.95 -24.43 2.24
N VAL A 219 -11.74 -24.76 1.79
CA VAL A 219 -11.38 -24.73 0.36
C VAL A 219 -12.38 -25.51 -0.48
N GLY A 220 -12.93 -24.87 -1.51
CA GLY A 220 -13.96 -25.46 -2.35
C GLY A 220 -14.64 -24.48 -3.29
N SER A 221 -15.56 -25.03 -4.09
CA SER A 221 -16.47 -24.25 -4.94
C SER A 221 -17.87 -24.31 -4.36
N TYR A 222 -18.49 -23.15 -4.22
CA TYR A 222 -19.82 -22.94 -3.67
C TYR A 222 -20.62 -22.04 -4.60
N GLU A 223 -21.92 -22.01 -4.38
CA GLU A 223 -22.83 -21.03 -4.93
C GLU A 223 -23.55 -20.35 -3.77
N ILE A 224 -23.84 -19.07 -3.92
CA ILE A 224 -24.65 -18.31 -2.98
C ILE A 224 -25.83 -17.70 -3.71
N GLN A 225 -26.98 -17.66 -3.03
CA GLN A 225 -28.17 -16.95 -3.51
C GLN A 225 -28.92 -16.36 -2.32
N LEU A 226 -29.62 -15.26 -2.56
CA LEU A 226 -30.37 -14.56 -1.51
C LEU A 226 -31.85 -14.90 -1.60
N ARG A 227 -32.43 -15.34 -0.49
CA ARG A 227 -33.87 -15.61 -0.35
C ARG A 227 -34.53 -14.49 0.44
N ALA A 228 -35.61 -13.93 -0.09
CA ALA A 228 -36.46 -13.01 0.67
C ALA A 228 -37.14 -13.76 1.84
N GLU A 229 -37.77 -13.02 2.75
CA GLU A 229 -38.45 -13.58 3.93
C GLU A 229 -39.56 -14.58 3.58
N ASP A 230 -40.19 -14.42 2.42
CA ASP A 230 -41.22 -15.33 1.90
C ASP A 230 -40.66 -16.57 1.16
N GLY A 231 -39.33 -16.70 1.12
CA GLY A 231 -38.62 -17.80 0.44
C GLY A 231 -38.45 -17.60 -1.08
N THR A 232 -38.86 -16.47 -1.63
CA THR A 232 -38.62 -16.17 -3.05
C THR A 232 -37.14 -15.86 -3.31
N LEU A 233 -36.65 -16.27 -4.47
CA LEU A 233 -35.28 -15.98 -4.92
C LEU A 233 -35.21 -14.51 -5.33
N ILE A 234 -34.22 -13.79 -4.82
CA ILE A 234 -33.94 -12.42 -5.24
C ILE A 234 -33.12 -12.46 -6.54
N GLU A 235 -33.71 -11.99 -7.63
CA GLU A 235 -33.12 -12.03 -8.97
C GLU A 235 -31.77 -11.29 -9.03
N GLY A 236 -30.76 -11.94 -9.62
CA GLY A 236 -29.42 -11.36 -9.79
C GLY A 236 -28.54 -11.44 -8.54
N SER A 237 -29.02 -12.10 -7.48
CA SER A 237 -28.25 -12.35 -6.26
C SER A 237 -27.29 -13.53 -6.39
N GLU A 238 -27.43 -14.36 -7.41
CA GLU A 238 -26.67 -15.59 -7.56
C GLU A 238 -25.19 -15.30 -7.88
N LYS A 239 -24.30 -15.90 -7.10
CA LYS A 239 -22.84 -15.84 -7.34
C LYS A 239 -22.19 -17.19 -7.07
N LYS A 240 -21.12 -17.48 -7.82
CA LYS A 240 -20.18 -18.54 -7.45
C LYS A 240 -19.23 -18.00 -6.38
N VAL A 241 -18.85 -18.84 -5.43
CA VAL A 241 -17.84 -18.53 -4.43
C VAL A 241 -16.73 -19.57 -4.53
N ILE A 242 -15.50 -19.11 -4.81
CA ILE A 242 -14.31 -19.95 -4.82
C ILE A 242 -13.49 -19.64 -3.59
N VAL A 243 -13.34 -20.64 -2.74
CA VAL A 243 -12.54 -20.56 -1.52
C VAL A 243 -11.21 -21.26 -1.77
N PHE A 244 -10.10 -20.57 -1.56
CA PHE A 244 -8.77 -21.08 -1.84
C PHE A 244 -7.81 -20.87 -0.66
N ALA A 245 -6.71 -21.61 -0.67
CA ALA A 245 -5.64 -21.50 0.31
C ALA A 245 -4.33 -21.08 -0.36
N SER A 246 -3.38 -20.64 0.45
CA SER A 246 -1.99 -20.47 0.03
C SER A 246 -1.39 -21.82 -0.38
N ARG A 247 -0.60 -21.84 -1.45
CA ARG A 247 0.16 -23.02 -1.87
C ARG A 247 1.41 -23.24 -1.03
N ARG A 248 2.06 -22.15 -0.62
CA ARG A 248 3.24 -22.13 0.25
C ARG A 248 3.05 -21.04 1.29
N GLN A 249 3.51 -21.31 2.51
CA GLN A 249 3.42 -20.38 3.63
C GLN A 249 4.78 -20.09 4.23
N GLY A 250 4.91 -18.93 4.86
CA GLY A 250 6.08 -18.57 5.66
C GLY A 250 7.35 -18.33 4.86
N GLY A 251 7.23 -17.85 3.62
CA GLY A 251 8.36 -17.32 2.87
C GLY A 251 8.83 -15.98 3.46
N THR A 252 10.06 -15.57 3.13
CA THR A 252 10.57 -14.23 3.46
C THR A 252 10.69 -13.41 2.19
N GLY A 253 10.05 -12.24 2.14
CA GLY A 253 10.13 -11.26 1.05
C GLY A 253 10.68 -9.91 1.54
N TYR A 254 10.94 -9.01 0.61
CA TYR A 254 11.41 -7.65 0.91
C TYR A 254 10.65 -6.59 0.12
N GLU A 255 10.24 -5.53 0.79
CA GLU A 255 10.02 -4.23 0.16
C GLU A 255 11.33 -3.43 0.28
N ILE A 256 11.84 -2.94 -0.84
CA ILE A 256 13.12 -2.23 -0.93
C ILE A 256 12.82 -0.80 -1.36
N ILE A 257 13.32 0.17 -0.58
CA ILE A 257 13.25 1.58 -0.91
C ILE A 257 14.65 2.02 -1.38
N PRO A 258 14.84 2.36 -2.67
CA PRO A 258 16.12 2.87 -3.15
C PRO A 258 16.38 4.28 -2.63
N GLY A 259 17.60 4.56 -2.13
CA GLY A 259 17.94 5.88 -1.58
C GLY A 259 17.92 7.04 -2.59
N ASN A 260 17.84 6.76 -3.90
CA ASN A 260 17.66 7.77 -4.94
C ASN A 260 16.19 8.00 -5.35
N ARG A 261 15.27 7.11 -4.97
CA ARG A 261 13.87 7.11 -5.43
C ARG A 261 12.96 6.64 -4.30
N TRP A 262 12.92 7.41 -3.21
CA TRP A 262 12.18 7.00 -2.00
C TRP A 262 10.68 6.75 -2.25
N THR A 263 10.07 7.50 -3.19
CA THR A 263 8.66 7.38 -3.57
C THR A 263 8.34 6.12 -4.38
N LYS A 264 9.36 5.40 -4.86
CA LYS A 264 9.20 4.16 -5.61
C LYS A 264 9.78 3.00 -4.83
N LYS A 265 8.88 2.27 -4.17
CA LYS A 265 9.20 1.01 -3.50
C LYS A 265 9.26 -0.13 -4.52
N GLU A 266 10.18 -1.06 -4.33
CA GLU A 266 10.40 -2.20 -5.23
C GLU A 266 10.35 -3.50 -4.41
N ASN A 267 9.61 -4.49 -4.87
CA ASN A 267 9.49 -5.77 -4.18
C ASN A 267 10.56 -6.77 -4.62
N CYS A 268 11.07 -7.56 -3.68
CA CYS A 268 11.95 -8.70 -3.89
C CYS A 268 11.40 -9.94 -3.18
N ASP A 269 10.32 -10.47 -3.74
CA ASP A 269 9.51 -11.49 -3.08
C ASP A 269 10.08 -12.89 -3.32
N GLU A 270 10.51 -13.19 -4.55
CA GLU A 270 11.04 -14.51 -4.88
C GLU A 270 12.52 -14.67 -4.43
N PRO A 271 12.88 -15.77 -3.74
CA PRO A 271 14.27 -16.04 -3.31
C PRO A 271 15.30 -16.07 -4.43
N SER A 272 14.91 -16.45 -5.64
CA SER A 272 15.80 -16.49 -6.81
C SER A 272 16.06 -15.12 -7.45
N TRP A 273 15.35 -14.06 -7.03
CA TRP A 273 15.54 -12.74 -7.61
C TRP A 273 16.85 -12.09 -7.15
N ILE A 274 17.47 -11.37 -8.07
CA ILE A 274 18.73 -10.67 -7.85
C ILE A 274 18.40 -9.18 -7.74
N ILE A 275 18.85 -8.55 -6.66
CA ILE A 275 18.69 -7.12 -6.42
C ILE A 275 19.79 -6.39 -7.18
N HIS A 276 19.39 -5.55 -8.15
CA HIS A 276 20.32 -4.76 -8.94
C HIS A 276 20.46 -3.36 -8.36
N ALA A 277 21.59 -3.08 -7.72
CA ALA A 277 21.85 -1.76 -7.14
C ALA A 277 22.48 -0.82 -8.18
N THR A 278 21.81 0.31 -8.46
CA THR A 278 22.26 1.37 -9.36
C THR A 278 22.13 2.75 -8.71
N GLY A 279 23.14 3.62 -8.85
CA GLY A 279 23.06 5.02 -8.40
C GLY A 279 23.59 5.23 -6.97
N LYS A 280 22.82 5.94 -6.12
CA LYS A 280 23.16 6.08 -4.68
C LYS A 280 23.19 4.70 -4.06
N ASN A 281 24.27 4.40 -3.37
CA ASN A 281 24.53 3.08 -2.85
C ASN A 281 23.82 2.79 -1.51
N GLU A 282 22.61 3.26 -1.33
CA GLU A 282 21.84 3.03 -0.11
C GLU A 282 20.54 2.34 -0.47
N LEU A 283 20.29 1.21 0.16
CA LEU A 283 19.07 0.43 0.02
C LEU A 283 18.45 0.25 1.40
N TYR A 284 17.18 0.57 1.52
CA TYR A 284 16.42 0.46 2.75
C TYR A 284 15.51 -0.76 2.62
N PHE A 285 15.76 -1.79 3.42
CA PHE A 285 15.05 -3.07 3.37
C PHE A 285 13.95 -3.12 4.43
N ASN A 286 12.75 -3.51 4.03
CA ASN A 286 11.64 -3.82 4.90
C ASN A 286 11.24 -5.28 4.67
N PRO A 287 11.63 -6.20 5.57
CA PRO A 287 11.34 -7.62 5.39
C PRO A 287 9.94 -8.00 5.83
N PHE A 288 9.33 -8.94 5.10
CA PHE A 288 7.98 -9.45 5.37
C PHE A 288 7.94 -10.98 5.31
N LEU A 289 7.11 -11.58 6.16
CA LEU A 289 6.56 -12.91 5.92
C LEU A 289 5.61 -12.83 4.73
N GLN A 290 5.62 -13.86 3.90
CA GLN A 290 4.80 -13.91 2.71
C GLN A 290 4.29 -15.31 2.43
N ASP A 291 3.09 -15.34 1.83
CA ASP A 291 2.43 -16.57 1.42
C ASP A 291 2.18 -16.53 -0.10
N GLU A 292 2.25 -17.70 -0.75
CA GLU A 292 2.11 -17.84 -2.20
C GLU A 292 0.67 -18.21 -2.56
N TYR A 293 0.01 -17.35 -3.32
CA TYR A 293 -1.36 -17.56 -3.79
C TYR A 293 -1.43 -17.60 -5.32
N ASN A 294 -2.51 -18.19 -5.84
CA ASN A 294 -2.81 -18.13 -7.26
C ASN A 294 -3.04 -16.67 -7.69
N GLU A 295 -2.41 -16.24 -8.78
CA GLU A 295 -2.46 -14.84 -9.21
C GLU A 295 -3.90 -14.41 -9.54
N LEU A 296 -4.64 -15.22 -10.31
CA LEU A 296 -6.03 -14.93 -10.64
C LEU A 296 -6.90 -14.80 -9.39
N TYR A 297 -6.83 -15.78 -8.49
CA TYR A 297 -7.72 -15.84 -7.34
C TYR A 297 -7.45 -14.71 -6.35
N HIS A 298 -6.17 -14.42 -6.06
CA HIS A 298 -5.82 -13.31 -5.17
C HIS A 298 -6.16 -11.95 -5.78
N ASN A 299 -5.90 -11.74 -7.08
CA ASN A 299 -6.27 -10.48 -7.74
C ASN A 299 -7.78 -10.27 -7.72
N LYS A 300 -8.58 -11.31 -8.01
CA LYS A 300 -10.05 -11.25 -7.97
C LYS A 300 -10.61 -11.11 -6.55
N LEU A 301 -9.92 -11.62 -5.54
CA LEU A 301 -10.27 -11.39 -4.13
C LEU A 301 -10.11 -9.91 -3.74
N VAL A 302 -8.97 -9.30 -4.09
CA VAL A 302 -8.68 -7.89 -3.75
C VAL A 302 -9.57 -6.95 -4.55
N ASP A 303 -9.76 -7.22 -5.84
CA ASP A 303 -10.62 -6.47 -6.73
C ASP A 303 -11.30 -7.44 -7.71
N PRO A 304 -12.62 -7.70 -7.54
CA PRO A 304 -13.37 -8.62 -8.40
C PRO A 304 -13.29 -8.32 -9.89
N GLN A 305 -12.95 -7.10 -10.31
CA GLN A 305 -12.83 -6.72 -11.72
C GLN A 305 -11.40 -6.84 -12.24
N ASN A 306 -10.44 -7.19 -11.39
CA ASN A 306 -9.05 -7.31 -11.77
C ASN A 306 -8.79 -8.62 -12.52
N VAL A 307 -7.89 -8.56 -13.48
CA VAL A 307 -7.48 -9.73 -14.26
C VAL A 307 -6.32 -10.45 -13.56
N GLY A 308 -6.16 -11.73 -13.87
CA GLY A 308 -5.00 -12.50 -13.46
C GLY A 308 -4.89 -13.77 -14.29
N ARG A 309 -3.88 -14.57 -13.99
CA ARG A 309 -3.57 -15.78 -14.75
C ARG A 309 -3.65 -16.99 -13.84
N LEU A 310 -4.41 -18.01 -14.27
CA LEU A 310 -4.64 -19.21 -13.47
C LEU A 310 -3.36 -20.04 -13.33
N GLU A 311 -2.47 -20.00 -14.32
CA GLU A 311 -1.20 -20.73 -14.33
C GLU A 311 -0.09 -20.06 -13.51
N ARG A 312 -0.34 -18.85 -12.98
CA ARG A 312 0.65 -18.07 -12.24
C ARG A 312 0.37 -18.03 -10.75
N TRP A 313 1.46 -17.85 -10.01
CA TRP A 313 1.49 -17.71 -8.57
C TRP A 313 2.19 -16.41 -8.21
N LYS A 314 1.75 -15.78 -7.13
CA LYS A 314 2.33 -14.55 -6.60
C LYS A 314 2.51 -14.68 -5.09
N TRP A 315 3.60 -14.13 -4.60
CA TRP A 315 3.82 -13.93 -3.18
C TRP A 315 3.07 -12.69 -2.72
N VAL A 316 2.46 -12.77 -1.53
CA VAL A 316 1.71 -11.69 -0.90
C VAL A 316 2.30 -11.47 0.48
N HIS A 317 2.66 -10.23 0.80
CA HIS A 317 3.18 -9.87 2.12
C HIS A 317 2.07 -10.01 3.15
N VAL A 318 2.34 -10.78 4.20
CA VAL A 318 1.42 -11.10 5.30
C VAL A 318 1.73 -10.18 6.48
N ASP A 319 2.93 -10.32 7.05
CA ASP A 319 3.35 -9.64 8.27
C ASP A 319 4.77 -9.08 8.13
N PRO A 320 5.08 -7.89 8.66
CA PRO A 320 6.46 -7.45 8.78
C PRO A 320 7.24 -8.37 9.73
N ILE A 321 8.51 -8.60 9.42
CA ILE A 321 9.42 -9.35 10.30
C ILE A 321 10.13 -8.37 11.23
N ASP A 322 9.75 -8.37 12.50
CA ASP A 322 10.37 -7.55 13.55
C ASP A 322 11.43 -8.35 14.35
N ASN A 323 12.16 -7.65 15.23
CA ASN A 323 13.22 -8.22 16.08
C ASN A 323 14.35 -8.93 15.31
N ILE A 324 14.67 -8.47 14.11
CA ILE A 324 15.76 -8.98 13.26
C ILE A 324 16.83 -7.93 13.00
N LYS A 325 17.99 -8.39 12.54
CA LYS A 325 19.05 -7.58 11.94
C LYS A 325 19.24 -7.99 10.48
N THR A 326 19.57 -7.02 9.65
CA THR A 326 19.94 -7.26 8.25
C THR A 326 21.45 -7.34 8.13
N ILE A 327 21.94 -8.43 7.55
CA ILE A 327 23.36 -8.69 7.33
C ILE A 327 23.68 -8.49 5.86
N LEU A 328 24.62 -7.60 5.56
CA LEU A 328 25.28 -7.55 4.25
C LEU A 328 26.55 -8.38 4.32
N GLY A 329 26.69 -9.36 3.43
CA GLY A 329 27.81 -10.28 3.41
C GLY A 329 28.45 -10.46 2.03
N TYR A 330 29.64 -11.04 2.05
CA TYR A 330 30.30 -11.61 0.87
C TYR A 330 30.93 -12.94 1.27
N LYS A 331 30.46 -14.05 0.70
CA LYS A 331 30.78 -15.40 1.15
C LYS A 331 30.49 -15.53 2.66
N GLN A 332 31.47 -15.93 3.46
CA GLN A 332 31.35 -16.07 4.91
C GLN A 332 31.72 -14.79 5.69
N GLN A 333 32.09 -13.71 4.99
CA GLN A 333 32.47 -12.46 5.63
C GLN A 333 31.24 -11.55 5.77
N ILE A 334 30.97 -11.12 7.00
CA ILE A 334 30.00 -10.07 7.30
C ILE A 334 30.65 -8.71 7.03
N LEU A 335 30.02 -7.91 6.17
CA LEU A 335 30.46 -6.56 5.83
C LEU A 335 29.71 -5.51 6.66
N GLN A 336 28.40 -5.71 6.85
CA GLN A 336 27.56 -4.85 7.70
C GLN A 336 26.54 -5.69 8.46
N SER A 337 26.22 -5.26 9.67
CA SER A 337 25.09 -5.72 10.45
C SER A 337 24.27 -4.49 10.80
N VAL A 338 22.99 -4.49 10.42
CA VAL A 338 22.13 -3.31 10.41
C VAL A 338 20.91 -3.55 11.28
N ASP A 339 20.67 -2.65 12.20
CA ASP A 339 19.46 -2.58 13.01
C ASP A 339 18.38 -1.71 12.35
N LYS A 340 17.12 -1.93 12.70
CA LYS A 340 15.99 -1.11 12.25
C LYS A 340 16.12 0.29 12.84
N LEU A 341 16.07 1.32 11.98
CA LEU A 341 16.15 2.71 12.44
C LEU A 341 15.07 3.57 11.78
N PRO A 342 14.61 4.63 12.47
CA PRO A 342 13.71 5.62 11.89
C PRO A 342 14.45 6.63 11.00
N TYR A 343 13.79 7.05 9.92
CA TYR A 343 14.29 7.99 8.92
C TYR A 343 13.28 9.10 8.65
N PHE A 344 13.78 10.29 8.31
CA PHE A 344 12.99 11.46 7.92
C PHE A 344 13.35 11.88 6.50
N VAL A 345 12.35 12.09 5.65
CA VAL A 345 12.56 12.53 4.27
C VAL A 345 12.36 14.03 4.19
N LYS A 346 13.43 14.74 3.83
CA LYS A 346 13.42 16.18 3.58
C LYS A 346 13.31 16.44 2.08
N GLN A 347 12.30 17.19 1.66
CA GLN A 347 12.17 17.65 0.28
C GLN A 347 13.18 18.76 0.02
N ILE A 348 13.91 18.67 -1.10
CA ILE A 348 14.85 19.69 -1.54
C ILE A 348 14.07 20.70 -2.41
N PRO A 349 14.00 21.98 -2.02
CA PRO A 349 13.32 23.00 -2.81
C PRO A 349 14.08 23.26 -4.13
N GLY A 350 13.36 23.30 -5.25
CA GLY A 350 13.93 23.60 -6.56
C GLY A 350 13.12 23.01 -7.73
N PRO A 351 13.46 23.38 -8.98
CA PRO A 351 12.74 22.91 -10.17
C PRO A 351 12.85 21.38 -10.41
N GLU A 352 13.81 20.71 -9.78
CA GLU A 352 14.04 19.27 -9.94
C GLU A 352 13.38 18.39 -8.85
N LEU A 353 12.54 18.93 -7.96
CA LEU A 353 11.76 18.20 -6.93
C LEU A 353 12.52 16.99 -6.32
N GLY A 354 13.67 17.26 -5.71
CA GLY A 354 14.53 16.23 -5.09
C GLY A 354 14.19 15.92 -3.64
N TYR A 355 14.83 14.89 -3.07
CA TYR A 355 14.69 14.51 -1.66
C TYR A 355 16.00 14.01 -1.06
N GLU A 356 16.14 14.20 0.25
CA GLU A 356 17.20 13.67 1.08
C GLU A 356 16.62 12.84 2.23
N ILE A 357 17.15 11.64 2.42
CA ILE A 357 16.75 10.75 3.51
C ILE A 357 17.75 10.94 4.65
N LEU A 358 17.28 11.49 5.75
CA LEU A 358 18.07 11.75 6.96
C LEU A 358 17.73 10.71 8.03
N LYS A 359 18.71 10.35 8.86
CA LYS A 359 18.44 9.57 10.06
C LYS A 359 17.60 10.42 11.01
N TYR A 360 16.51 9.87 11.54
CA TYR A 360 15.69 10.59 12.51
C TYR A 360 16.44 10.69 13.85
N ASN A 361 16.52 11.89 14.42
CA ASN A 361 17.31 12.23 15.61
C ASN A 361 16.51 13.12 16.58
N ASP A 362 17.07 13.37 17.77
CA ASP A 362 16.41 14.17 18.80
C ASP A 362 16.17 15.63 18.38
N GLU A 363 17.00 16.18 17.49
CA GLU A 363 16.83 17.54 16.96
C GLU A 363 15.55 17.65 16.13
N LEU A 364 15.29 16.70 15.23
CA LEU A 364 14.06 16.64 14.45
C LEU A 364 12.84 16.45 15.35
N LYS A 365 12.96 15.64 16.40
CA LYS A 365 11.92 15.47 17.41
C LYS A 365 11.61 16.76 18.16
N GLN A 366 12.63 17.52 18.57
CA GLN A 366 12.47 18.82 19.23
C GLN A 366 11.80 19.86 18.32
N GLN A 367 12.03 19.77 17.01
CA GLN A 367 11.35 20.60 16.01
C GLN A 367 9.91 20.15 15.72
N GLY A 368 9.42 19.09 16.38
CA GLY A 368 8.06 18.58 16.22
C GLY A 368 7.86 17.69 15.00
N TYR A 369 8.93 17.29 14.29
CA TYR A 369 8.83 16.34 13.20
C TYR A 369 8.64 14.92 13.73
N GLN A 370 7.97 14.08 12.95
CA GLN A 370 7.84 12.63 13.18
C GLN A 370 8.65 11.88 12.11
N PRO A 371 9.11 10.65 12.39
CA PRO A 371 9.79 9.85 11.39
C PRO A 371 8.86 9.58 10.20
N THR A 372 9.41 9.66 8.99
CA THR A 372 8.68 9.39 7.75
C THR A 372 8.50 7.88 7.53
N PHE A 373 9.53 7.09 7.85
CA PHE A 373 9.48 5.62 7.78
C PHE A 373 10.59 5.01 8.65
N GLU A 374 10.50 3.70 8.90
CA GLU A 374 11.55 2.90 9.54
C GLU A 374 12.04 1.83 8.58
N SER A 375 13.34 1.52 8.60
CA SER A 375 13.89 0.50 7.70
C SER A 375 15.28 0.01 8.12
N TYR A 376 15.76 -1.03 7.45
CA TYR A 376 17.13 -1.55 7.57
C TYR A 376 17.99 -0.98 6.44
N LYS A 377 18.78 0.05 6.73
CA LYS A 377 19.64 0.72 5.74
C LYS A 377 20.93 -0.06 5.49
N VAL A 378 21.02 -0.71 4.34
CA VAL A 378 22.24 -1.31 3.81
C VAL A 378 22.95 -0.31 2.92
N THR A 379 24.22 -0.04 3.22
CA THR A 379 25.06 0.87 2.42
C THR A 379 26.06 0.06 1.60
N LEU A 380 26.13 0.27 0.29
CA LEU A 380 27.10 -0.41 -0.58
C LEU A 380 28.27 0.55 -0.80
N ASP A 381 29.46 0.26 -0.26
CA ASP A 381 30.59 1.18 -0.47
C ASP A 381 30.90 1.30 -1.99
N PRO A 382 31.01 2.52 -2.57
CA PRO A 382 31.36 2.70 -3.99
C PRO A 382 32.63 1.96 -4.43
N ASN A 383 33.56 1.74 -3.50
CA ASN A 383 34.82 1.05 -3.71
C ASN A 383 34.69 -0.47 -3.64
N LEU A 384 33.51 -1.01 -3.35
CA LEU A 384 33.27 -2.45 -3.38
C LEU A 384 33.64 -3.04 -4.76
N PRO A 385 34.42 -4.14 -4.79
CA PRO A 385 34.69 -4.87 -6.02
C PRO A 385 33.40 -5.31 -6.73
N LYS A 386 33.43 -5.43 -8.06
CA LYS A 386 32.29 -5.94 -8.84
C LYS A 386 32.12 -7.44 -8.59
N ARG A 387 31.31 -7.79 -7.60
CA ARG A 387 31.02 -9.15 -7.15
C ARG A 387 29.55 -9.27 -6.75
N ASP A 388 29.11 -10.50 -6.56
CA ASP A 388 27.81 -10.81 -5.99
C ASP A 388 27.92 -10.78 -4.47
N TYR A 389 27.16 -9.88 -3.84
CA TYR A 389 27.02 -9.74 -2.40
C TYR A 389 25.74 -10.45 -1.96
N SER A 390 25.63 -10.82 -0.69
CA SER A 390 24.39 -11.35 -0.13
C SER A 390 23.81 -10.40 0.92
N VAL A 391 22.49 -10.33 0.96
CA VAL A 391 21.75 -9.76 2.09
C VAL A 391 20.91 -10.87 2.71
N SER A 392 20.96 -10.99 4.03
CA SER A 392 20.18 -11.99 4.78
C SER A 392 19.71 -11.41 6.11
N LEU A 393 18.78 -12.10 6.76
CA LEU A 393 18.28 -11.69 8.06
C LEU A 393 18.71 -12.69 9.14
N VAL A 394 19.00 -12.16 10.32
CA VAL A 394 19.23 -12.94 11.53
C VAL A 394 18.35 -12.41 12.67
N GLN A 395 17.91 -13.28 13.57
CA GLN A 395 17.16 -12.84 14.76
C GLN A 395 18.08 -12.04 15.68
N SER A 396 17.57 -10.96 16.28
CA SER A 396 18.40 -10.02 17.06
C SER A 396 18.82 -10.58 18.42
N ASP A 397 18.09 -11.55 18.95
CA ASP A 397 18.27 -12.17 20.26
C ASP A 397 19.37 -13.24 20.26
N ASN A 398 19.39 -14.09 19.24
CA ASN A 398 20.23 -15.29 19.18
C ASN A 398 21.08 -15.40 17.90
N ASN A 399 20.99 -14.42 16.99
CA ASN A 399 21.64 -14.39 15.67
C ASN A 399 21.35 -15.62 14.79
N GLN A 400 20.24 -16.33 15.01
CA GLN A 400 19.83 -17.45 14.16
C GLN A 400 19.36 -16.92 12.79
N PRO A 401 19.77 -17.57 11.68
CA PRO A 401 19.32 -17.18 10.35
C PRO A 401 17.81 -17.30 10.18
N VAL A 402 17.19 -16.28 9.57
CA VAL A 402 15.78 -16.36 9.16
C VAL A 402 15.69 -17.14 7.86
N SER A 403 14.79 -18.12 7.83
CA SER A 403 14.60 -18.99 6.66
C SER A 403 14.25 -18.22 5.39
N GLN A 404 14.82 -18.63 4.26
CA GLN A 404 14.57 -18.06 2.93
C GLN A 404 14.81 -16.54 2.81
N SER A 405 15.57 -15.96 3.73
CA SER A 405 15.84 -14.52 3.74
C SER A 405 16.97 -14.11 2.80
N GLU A 406 17.89 -15.02 2.41
CA GLU A 406 19.05 -14.63 1.61
C GLU A 406 18.64 -14.12 0.21
N ARG A 407 19.24 -13.01 -0.23
CA ARG A 407 19.14 -12.46 -1.59
C ARG A 407 20.50 -12.04 -2.10
N VAL A 408 20.71 -12.16 -3.41
CA VAL A 408 21.93 -11.67 -4.07
C VAL A 408 21.76 -10.21 -4.44
N ILE A 409 22.72 -9.37 -4.05
CA ILE A 409 22.85 -7.99 -4.48
C ILE A 409 24.00 -7.89 -5.49
N ARG A 410 23.69 -7.40 -6.70
CA ARG A 410 24.66 -7.16 -7.76
C ARG A 410 24.86 -5.66 -8.00
N LEU A 411 26.11 -5.23 -7.89
CA LEU A 411 26.50 -3.84 -8.15
C LEU A 411 26.64 -3.58 -9.66
N LEU A 412 25.92 -2.58 -10.16
CA LEU A 412 26.01 -2.14 -11.54
C LEU A 412 26.80 -0.82 -11.63
N LYS A 413 28.06 -0.90 -12.07
CA LYS A 413 28.90 0.28 -12.34
C LYS A 413 28.68 0.80 -13.77
N LYS A 414 28.58 2.13 -13.92
CA LYS A 414 28.31 2.82 -15.20
C LYS A 414 29.53 2.91 -16.14
N GLU A 415 30.64 2.26 -15.80
CA GLU A 415 31.96 2.38 -16.47
C GLU A 415 31.92 2.15 -17.98
N ASN A 416 30.97 1.33 -18.49
CA ASN A 416 30.84 0.99 -19.90
C ASN A 416 29.55 1.49 -20.57
N ALA A 417 28.74 2.32 -19.91
CA ALA A 417 27.49 2.82 -20.49
C ALA A 417 27.72 3.65 -21.76
N GLY A 418 28.89 4.27 -21.91
CA GLY A 418 29.33 4.98 -23.10
C GLY A 418 29.26 4.14 -24.38
N TYR A 419 29.62 2.85 -24.30
CA TYR A 419 29.60 1.95 -25.45
C TYR A 419 28.19 1.59 -25.92
N LEU A 420 27.21 1.61 -25.02
CA LEU A 420 25.80 1.38 -25.38
C LEU A 420 25.26 2.51 -26.28
N TYR A 421 25.77 3.73 -26.11
CA TYR A 421 25.44 4.84 -27.00
C TYR A 421 26.06 4.73 -28.40
N ALA A 422 27.06 3.86 -28.60
CA ALA A 422 27.63 3.60 -29.92
C ALA A 422 26.77 2.64 -30.76
N ILE A 423 25.96 1.78 -30.12
CA ILE A 423 25.12 0.77 -30.79
C ILE A 423 24.11 1.40 -31.77
N PRO A 424 23.39 2.49 -31.43
CA PRO A 424 22.50 3.18 -32.36
C PRO A 424 23.20 3.75 -33.61
N PHE A 425 24.51 3.99 -33.56
CA PHE A 425 25.29 4.48 -34.70
C PHE A 425 25.77 3.36 -35.63
N PHE A 426 25.65 2.09 -35.23
CA PHE A 426 26.06 0.95 -36.05
C PHE A 426 25.42 0.94 -37.45
N PRO A 427 24.10 1.19 -37.63
CA PRO A 427 23.50 1.28 -38.96
C PRO A 427 24.08 2.42 -39.82
N LEU A 428 24.45 3.55 -39.22
CA LEU A 428 25.07 4.68 -39.93
C LEU A 428 26.48 4.34 -40.41
N ILE A 429 27.25 3.60 -39.61
CA ILE A 429 28.57 3.11 -39.98
C ILE A 429 28.46 2.11 -41.14
N VAL A 430 27.50 1.17 -41.08
CA VAL A 430 27.25 0.23 -42.18
C VAL A 430 26.83 0.98 -43.46
N ALA A 431 25.95 1.98 -43.35
CA ALA A 431 25.55 2.81 -44.48
C ALA A 431 26.74 3.54 -45.12
N LEU A 432 27.62 4.11 -44.30
CA LEU A 432 28.85 4.78 -44.77
C LEU A 432 29.76 3.80 -45.52
N ILE A 433 29.98 2.59 -44.98
CA ILE A 433 30.80 1.55 -45.62
C ILE A 433 30.22 1.14 -46.97
N VAL A 434 28.89 0.96 -47.06
CA VAL A 434 28.21 0.61 -48.32
C VAL A 434 28.33 1.74 -49.36
N ILE A 435 28.24 2.99 -48.94
CA ILE A 435 28.41 4.14 -49.84
C ILE A 435 29.85 4.21 -50.37
N LEU A 436 30.84 4.02 -49.50
CA LEU A 436 32.26 4.05 -49.87
C LEU A 436 32.65 2.87 -50.76
N SER A 437 32.15 1.65 -50.48
CA SER A 437 32.44 0.46 -51.30
C SER A 437 31.79 0.52 -52.69
N ARG A 438 30.60 1.14 -52.79
CA ARG A 438 29.99 1.43 -54.08
C ARG A 438 30.80 2.44 -54.89
N ARG A 439 31.39 3.46 -54.25
CA ARG A 439 32.26 4.43 -54.94
C ARG A 439 33.55 3.80 -55.46
N SER A 440 34.18 2.91 -54.70
CA SER A 440 35.41 2.22 -55.17
C SER A 440 35.19 1.23 -56.32
N HIS A 441 33.94 0.82 -56.57
CA HIS A 441 33.59 -0.04 -57.72
C HIS A 441 33.17 0.74 -58.97
N VAL A 442 33.07 2.07 -58.92
CA VAL A 442 32.69 2.93 -60.06
C VAL A 442 33.91 3.54 -60.76
N GLU A 443 35.13 3.40 -60.21
CA GLU A 443 36.40 3.81 -60.83
C GLU A 443 37.24 2.65 -61.41
N LYS A 444 36.60 1.60 -61.95
CA LYS A 444 37.26 0.62 -62.82
C LYS A 444 36.50 0.38 -64.10
#